data_AF-A0A8T5NVJ9-F1
#
_entry.id   AF-A0A8T5NVJ9-F1
#
_cell.length_a   1.000
_cell.length_b   1.000
_cell.length_c   1.000
_cell.angle_alpha   90.00
_cell.angle_beta   90.00
_cell.angle_gamma   90.00
#
_symmetry.space_group_name_H-M   'P 1'
#
loop_
_entity.id
_entity.type
_entity.pdbx_description
1 polymer ?
#
loop_
_entity_poly.entity_id
_entity_poly.type
_entity_poly.pdbx_seq_one_letter_code
_entity_poly.pdbx_strand_id
1 'polypeptide(L)' 'EEIEAKVKELKEANEKNDTALMKTKIEELNKKVQEIGTQMYQQANQEAPKEEKKDNEKVVDAEFKEDEKKE' A
#
# COMPACT_ATOMS: atom_id res chain seq x y z
N GLU A 1 -13.78 -15.68 1.96
CA GLU A 1 -13.46 -14.24 1.77
C GLU A 1 -12.67 -14.02 0.47
N GLU A 2 -12.69 -12.82 -0.11
CA GLU A 2 -12.07 -12.56 -1.44
C GLU A 2 -10.53 -12.71 -1.41
N ILE A 3 -9.90 -12.38 -0.28
CA ILE A 3 -8.45 -12.58 -0.07
C ILE A 3 -8.14 -14.08 0.02
N GLU A 4 -8.92 -14.86 0.77
CA GLU A 4 -8.72 -16.32 0.86
C GLU A 4 -8.85 -17.00 -0.51
N ALA A 5 -9.82 -16.56 -1.33
CA ALA A 5 -9.97 -17.07 -2.68
C ALA A 5 -8.71 -16.81 -3.52
N LYS A 6 -8.16 -15.59 -3.47
CA LYS A 6 -6.92 -15.24 -4.18
C LYS A 6 -5.70 -16.00 -3.67
N VAL A 7 -5.61 -16.24 -2.37
CA VAL A 7 -4.54 -17.07 -1.77
C VAL A 7 -4.64 -18.52 -2.26
N LYS A 8 -5.85 -19.06 -2.38
CA LYS A 8 -6.08 -20.40 -2.91
C LYS A 8 -5.66 -20.51 -4.37
N GLU A 9 -6.04 -19.54 -5.21
CA GLU A 9 -5.61 -19.48 -6.61
C GLU A 9 -4.09 -19.34 -6.74
N LEU A 10 -3.44 -18.59 -5.85
CA LEU A 10 -1.98 -18.47 -5.79
C LEU A 10 -1.30 -19.81 -5.47
N LYS A 11 -1.89 -20.58 -4.55
CA LYS A 11 -1.41 -21.92 -4.20
C LYS A 11 -1.54 -22.87 -5.40
N GLU A 12 -2.65 -22.84 -6.11
CA GLU A 12 -2.83 -23.64 -7.33
C GLU A 12 -1.87 -23.23 -8.46
N ALA A 13 -1.61 -21.93 -8.63
CA ALA A 13 -0.61 -21.44 -9.58
C ALA A 13 0.81 -21.90 -9.22
N ASN A 14 1.15 -21.92 -7.92
CA ASN A 14 2.42 -22.43 -7.41
C ASN A 14 2.56 -23.94 -7.64
N GLU A 15 1.51 -24.73 -7.40
CA GLU A 15 1.52 -26.17 -7.70
C GLU A 15 1.73 -26.47 -9.18
N LYS A 16 1.21 -25.59 -10.06
CA LYS A 16 1.38 -25.68 -11.52
C LYS A 16 2.67 -25.05 -12.04
N ASN A 17 3.50 -24.48 -11.16
CA ASN A 17 4.69 -23.69 -11.52
C ASN A 17 4.40 -22.55 -12.53
N ASP A 18 3.17 -22.01 -12.52
CA ASP A 18 2.78 -20.92 -13.41
C ASP A 18 3.21 -19.57 -12.81
N THR A 19 4.46 -19.21 -13.09
CA THR A 19 5.08 -17.99 -12.55
C THR A 19 4.39 -16.71 -13.02
N ALA A 20 3.83 -16.71 -14.25
CA ALA A 20 3.12 -15.55 -14.80
C ALA A 20 1.79 -15.33 -14.06
N LEU A 21 1.05 -16.41 -13.81
CA LEU A 21 -0.18 -16.36 -13.04
C LEU A 21 0.09 -15.97 -11.58
N MET A 22 1.14 -16.54 -10.96
CA MET A 22 1.55 -16.16 -9.61
C MET A 22 1.85 -14.68 -9.49
N LYS A 23 2.63 -14.11 -10.42
CA LYS A 23 2.96 -12.68 -10.41
C LYS A 23 1.69 -11.82 -10.48
N THR A 24 0.80 -12.13 -11.40
CA THR A 24 -0.48 -11.42 -11.58
C THR A 24 -1.31 -11.45 -10.30
N LYS A 25 -1.43 -12.63 -9.68
CA LYS A 25 -2.20 -12.80 -8.44
C LYS A 25 -1.57 -12.10 -7.24
N ILE A 26 -0.24 -12.07 -7.15
CA ILE A 26 0.48 -11.30 -6.11
C ILE A 26 0.23 -9.80 -6.26
N GLU A 27 0.31 -9.26 -7.48
CA GLU A 27 0.04 -7.84 -7.75
C GLU A 27 -1.40 -7.47 -7.37
N GLU A 28 -2.36 -8.31 -7.72
CA GLU A 28 -3.76 -8.13 -7.32
C GLU A 28 -3.97 -8.18 -5.80
N LEU A 29 -3.29 -9.10 -5.11
CA LEU A 29 -3.39 -9.23 -3.65
C LEU A 29 -2.82 -7.99 -2.97
N ASN A 30 -1.66 -7.51 -3.42
CA ASN A 30 -1.03 -6.29 -2.91
C ASN A 30 -1.95 -5.09 -3.07
N LYS A 31 -2.59 -4.93 -4.24
CA LYS A 31 -3.51 -3.82 -4.49
C LYS A 31 -4.70 -3.84 -3.54
N LYS A 32 -5.27 -5.02 -3.30
CA LYS A 32 -6.39 -5.21 -2.36
C LYS A 32 -5.99 -4.87 -0.92
N VAL A 33 -4.82 -5.32 -0.48
CA VAL A 33 -4.29 -5.03 0.86
C VAL A 33 -4.01 -3.54 1.01
N GLN A 34 -3.49 -2.87 -0.01
CA GLN A 34 -3.30 -1.41 -0.01
C GLN A 34 -4.63 -0.66 0.08
N GLU A 35 -5.66 -1.09 -0.66
CA GLU A 35 -7.01 -0.50 -0.56
C GLU A 35 -7.58 -0.65 0.86
N ILE A 36 -7.48 -1.85 1.44
CA ILE A 36 -7.96 -2.10 2.80
C ILE A 36 -7.17 -1.26 3.81
N GLY A 37 -5.84 -1.23 3.70
CA GLY A 37 -4.99 -0.40 4.54
C GLY A 37 -5.40 1.07 4.44
N THR A 38 -5.62 1.57 3.22
CA THR A 38 -6.06 2.95 2.98
C THR A 38 -7.43 3.21 3.62
N GLN A 39 -8.39 2.30 3.46
CA GLN A 39 -9.70 2.42 4.09
C GLN A 39 -9.59 2.40 5.62
N MET A 40 -8.79 1.52 6.21
CA MET A 40 -8.55 1.46 7.65
C MET A 40 -7.90 2.75 8.16
N TYR A 41 -6.91 3.30 7.46
CA TYR A 41 -6.31 4.60 7.81
C TYR A 41 -7.33 5.73 7.72
N GLN A 42 -8.18 5.75 6.69
CA GLN A 42 -9.24 6.76 6.54
C GLN A 42 -10.29 6.64 7.65
N GLN A 43 -10.70 5.43 8.00
CA GLN A 43 -11.64 5.19 9.11
C GLN A 43 -11.02 5.60 10.45
N ALA A 44 -9.77 5.21 10.71
CA ALA A 44 -9.05 5.60 11.92
C ALA A 44 -8.86 7.13 12.04
N ASN A 45 -8.64 7.83 10.91
CA ASN A 45 -8.57 9.29 10.87
C ASN A 45 -9.94 9.98 10.92
N GLN A 46 -11.04 9.28 10.61
CA GLN A 46 -12.40 9.82 10.72
C GLN A 46 -12.96 9.71 12.15
N GLU A 47 -12.49 8.75 12.95
CA GLU A 47 -12.87 8.59 14.36
C GLU A 47 -12.00 9.42 15.32
N ALA A 48 -10.90 10.01 14.86
CA ALA A 48 -10.22 11.08 15.59
C ALA A 48 -11.11 12.34 15.53
N PRO A 49 -11.44 12.99 16.67
CA PRO A 49 -12.26 14.19 16.65
C PRO A 49 -11.60 15.25 15.75
N LYS A 50 -12.37 15.75 14.78
CA LYS A 50 -11.99 16.89 13.94
C LYS A 50 -11.71 18.10 14.82
N GLU A 51 -10.46 18.28 15.22
CA GLU A 51 -9.94 19.64 15.40
C GLU A 51 -9.65 20.20 14.00
N GLU A 52 -10.45 21.19 13.61
CA GLU A 52 -10.26 22.02 12.42
C GLU A 52 -8.80 22.46 12.27
N LYS A 53 -8.04 21.87 11.35
CA LYS A 53 -6.87 22.52 10.76
C LYS A 53 -6.77 22.23 9.27
N LYS A 54 -7.24 23.23 8.52
CA LYS A 54 -6.62 23.85 7.34
C LYS A 54 -5.72 22.95 6.49
N ASP A 55 -6.17 22.75 5.26
CA ASP A 55 -5.48 23.26 4.06
C ASP A 55 -3.95 23.38 4.23
N ASN A 56 -3.24 22.32 3.88
CA ASN A 56 -1.92 22.46 3.26
C ASN A 56 -1.54 21.13 2.62
N GLU A 57 -1.58 21.11 1.29
CA GLU A 57 -0.63 20.38 0.47
C GLU A 57 0.79 20.66 1.00
N LYS A 58 1.28 19.80 1.89
CA LYS A 58 2.71 19.63 2.11
C LYS A 58 3.08 18.26 1.60
N VAL A 59 3.14 18.16 0.28
CA VAL A 59 4.13 17.32 -0.37
C VAL A 59 5.45 17.56 0.36
N VAL A 60 5.97 16.50 0.95
CA VAL A 60 7.26 16.54 1.65
C VAL A 60 8.29 16.62 0.54
N ASP A 61 8.57 17.83 0.05
CA ASP A 61 9.81 18.11 -0.67
C ASP A 61 10.93 17.70 0.27
N ALA A 62 11.48 16.52 0.01
CA ALA A 62 12.64 16.03 0.70
C ALA A 62 13.77 17.03 0.44
N GLU A 63 13.99 17.95 1.37
CA GLU A 63 15.21 18.75 1.43
C GLU A 63 16.38 17.78 1.63
N PHE A 64 16.89 17.29 0.52
CA PHE A 64 18.15 16.59 0.40
C PHE A 64 19.22 17.61 0.80
N LYS A 65 19.66 17.57 2.06
CA LYS A 65 20.87 18.29 2.46
C LYS A 65 22.05 17.58 1.83
N GLU A 66 22.46 18.06 0.67
CA GLU A 66 23.72 17.69 0.05
C GLU A 66 24.84 18.20 0.97
N ASP A 67 25.62 17.26 1.51
CA ASP A 67 26.84 17.50 2.27
C ASP A 67 27.83 18.31 1.41
N GLU A 68 27.86 19.63 1.57
CA GLU A 68 28.92 20.45 1.00
C GLU A 68 30.21 20.26 1.82
N LYS A 69 31.02 19.31 1.37
CA LYS A 69 32.48 19.36 1.51
C LYS A 69 32.99 20.74 1.08
N LYS A 70 33.66 21.47 1.98
CA LYS A 70 34.82 22.35 1.70
C LYS A 70 35.67 22.35 2.99
N GLU A 71 36.75 21.57 3.00
CA GLU A 71 38.14 22.00 2.71
C GLU A 71 38.73 22.89 3.82
#